data_AF-I6EVV0-F1
#
_entry.id   AF-I6EVV0-F1
#
_cell.length_a   1.000
_cell.length_b   1.000
_cell.length_c   1.000
_cell.angle_alpha   90.00
_cell.angle_beta   90.00
_cell.angle_gamma   90.00
#
_symmetry.space_group_name_H-M   'P 1'
#
loop_
_entity.id
_entity.type
_entity.pdbx_description
1 polymer ?
#
loop_
_entity_poly.entity_id
_entity_poly.type
_entity_poly.pdbx_seq_one_letter_code
_entity_poly.pdbx_strand_id
1 'polypeptide(L)'
;MSEYRRYYIKGGTWFFTVNLRNRRSQLLTTQYQMLRNAIIKVKRDRPFEINAWVVLPEHMHCIWTLPEGDDDFSSRWREIKKQFTHACGLKNIWQPRFWEHAIRNTKDYRHHVDYIYINPVKHGWVKQVSDWPFSTFHRDVARGLYPIDWAGDVTDINAGERIIL
;
A
#
# COMPACT_ATOMS: atom_id res chain seq x y z
N MET A 1 6.48 -18.07 16.20
CA MET A 1 5.13 -17.77 15.67
C MET A 1 4.84 -16.29 15.91
N SER A 2 4.09 -15.62 15.04
CA SER A 2 3.72 -14.21 15.25
C SER A 2 2.56 -14.14 16.26
N GLU A 3 2.74 -13.41 17.36
CA GLU A 3 1.69 -13.16 18.38
C GLU A 3 0.69 -12.07 17.97
N TYR A 4 0.88 -11.49 16.78
CA TYR A 4 0.10 -10.38 16.29
C TYR A 4 -1.36 -10.79 15.97
N ARG A 5 -2.32 -10.12 16.63
CA ARG A 5 -3.76 -10.24 16.39
C ARG A 5 -4.27 -9.08 15.53
N ARG A 6 -4.97 -9.41 14.43
CA ARG A 6 -5.64 -8.44 13.55
C ARG A 6 -6.58 -7.55 14.37
N TYR A 7 -6.49 -6.24 14.16
CA TYR A 7 -7.33 -5.25 14.83
C TYR A 7 -8.52 -4.87 13.92
N TYR A 8 -9.67 -5.49 14.15
CA TYR A 8 -10.90 -5.31 13.37
C TYR A 8 -11.82 -4.28 14.02
N ILE A 9 -12.22 -3.27 13.24
CA ILE A 9 -13.23 -2.26 13.60
C ILE A 9 -14.04 -1.95 12.34
N LYS A 10 -15.36 -2.06 12.42
CA LYS A 10 -16.25 -1.75 11.29
C LYS A 10 -16.12 -0.30 10.85
N GLY A 11 -16.01 -0.05 9.54
CA GLY A 11 -15.80 1.28 8.98
C GLY A 11 -14.43 1.88 9.30
N GLY A 12 -13.48 1.07 9.79
CA GLY A 12 -12.17 1.54 10.20
C GLY A 12 -11.30 2.03 9.04
N THR A 13 -10.18 2.65 9.43
CA THR A 13 -9.11 3.07 8.53
C THR A 13 -7.80 2.42 8.94
N TRP A 14 -7.07 1.85 7.99
CA TRP A 14 -5.81 1.15 8.26
C TRP A 14 -4.75 1.50 7.24
N PHE A 15 -3.52 1.60 7.72
CA PHE A 15 -2.31 1.52 6.92
C PHE A 15 -1.92 0.05 6.75
N PHE A 16 -1.38 -0.31 5.59
CA PHE A 16 -0.92 -1.66 5.27
C PHE A 16 0.44 -1.65 4.58
N THR A 17 1.20 -2.74 4.81
CA THR A 17 2.40 -3.07 4.03
C THR A 17 2.32 -4.48 3.50
N VAL A 18 2.55 -4.62 2.20
CA VAL A 18 2.54 -5.90 1.51
C VAL A 18 3.82 -6.06 0.72
N ASN A 19 4.60 -7.09 1.04
CA ASN A 19 5.88 -7.37 0.38
C ASN A 19 5.79 -8.60 -0.52
N LEU A 20 6.55 -8.55 -1.62
CA LEU A 20 6.99 -9.74 -2.31
C LEU A 20 8.04 -10.49 -1.47
N ARG A 21 8.15 -11.78 -1.74
CA ARG A 21 9.13 -12.67 -1.11
C ARG A 21 10.55 -12.36 -1.58
N ASN A 22 10.72 -12.08 -2.88
CA ASN A 22 12.00 -11.72 -3.48
C ASN A 22 12.22 -10.20 -3.40
N ARG A 23 13.26 -9.77 -2.67
CA ARG A 23 13.60 -8.35 -2.48
C ARG A 23 14.24 -7.70 -3.71
N ARG A 24 14.73 -8.48 -4.66
CA ARG A 24 15.32 -7.97 -5.91
C ARG A 24 14.31 -7.94 -7.06
N SER A 25 13.04 -8.22 -6.76
CA SER A 25 12.00 -8.32 -7.77
C SER A 25 11.55 -6.94 -8.19
N GLN A 26 11.32 -6.73 -9.49
CA GLN A 26 10.62 -5.54 -9.98
C GLN A 26 9.17 -5.82 -10.39
N LEU A 27 8.64 -6.97 -9.98
CA LEU A 27 7.41 -7.53 -10.54
C LEU A 27 6.20 -6.60 -10.39
N LEU A 28 6.07 -5.88 -9.27
CA LEU A 28 4.89 -5.04 -9.04
C LEU A 28 4.86 -3.82 -9.97
N THR A 29 6.03 -3.26 -10.31
CA THR A 29 6.13 -2.13 -11.25
C THR A 29 6.17 -2.60 -12.70
N THR A 30 6.89 -3.69 -13.01
CA THR A 30 6.88 -4.30 -14.36
C THR A 30 5.47 -4.73 -14.76
N GLN A 31 4.73 -5.38 -13.87
CA GLN A 31 3.36 -5.86 -14.12
C GLN A 31 2.30 -4.93 -13.50
N TYR A 32 2.57 -3.62 -13.43
CA TYR A 32 1.68 -2.65 -12.77
C TYR A 32 0.24 -2.71 -13.26
N GLN A 33 0.02 -2.92 -14.57
CA GLN A 33 -1.32 -3.03 -15.13
C GLN A 33 -2.09 -4.25 -14.60
N MET A 34 -1.41 -5.39 -14.42
CA MET A 34 -2.04 -6.58 -13.82
C MET A 34 -2.39 -6.34 -12.36
N LEU A 35 -1.52 -5.66 -11.60
CA LEU A 35 -1.78 -5.29 -10.22
C LEU A 35 -2.99 -4.33 -10.13
N ARG A 36 -2.99 -3.29 -10.96
CA ARG A 36 -4.08 -2.32 -11.04
C ARG A 36 -5.41 -2.99 -11.37
N ASN A 37 -5.44 -3.91 -12.34
CA ASN A 37 -6.64 -4.66 -12.71
C ASN A 37 -7.14 -5.57 -11.57
N ALA A 38 -6.22 -6.23 -10.85
CA ALA A 38 -6.56 -7.02 -9.67
C ALA A 38 -7.23 -6.16 -8.58
N ILE A 39 -6.66 -4.98 -8.29
CA ILE A 39 -7.21 -4.02 -7.33
C ILE A 39 -8.59 -3.53 -7.77
N ILE A 40 -8.74 -3.13 -9.04
CA ILE A 40 -10.02 -2.64 -9.60
C ILE A 40 -11.10 -3.72 -9.47
N LYS A 41 -10.79 -4.96 -9.87
CA LYS A 41 -11.72 -6.08 -9.79
C LYS A 41 -12.19 -6.31 -8.35
N VAL A 42 -11.27 -6.36 -7.40
CA VAL A 42 -11.62 -6.59 -5.99
C VAL A 42 -12.36 -5.40 -5.40
N LYS A 43 -11.96 -4.17 -5.70
CA LYS A 43 -12.64 -2.95 -5.23
C LYS A 43 -14.09 -2.87 -5.72
N ARG A 44 -14.37 -3.34 -6.94
CA ARG A 44 -15.73 -3.43 -7.46
C ARG A 44 -16.56 -4.49 -6.71
N ASP A 45 -16.00 -5.67 -6.50
CA ASP A 45 -16.71 -6.79 -5.89
C ASP A 45 -16.82 -6.65 -4.35
N ARG A 46 -15.92 -5.87 -3.72
CA ARG A 46 -15.82 -5.62 -2.27
C ARG A 46 -15.41 -4.16 -2.02
N PRO A 47 -16.34 -3.19 -2.00
CA PRO A 47 -16.02 -1.76 -1.93
C PRO A 47 -15.10 -1.38 -0.77
N PHE A 48 -14.16 -0.48 -1.03
CA PHE A 48 -13.35 0.21 -0.04
C PHE A 48 -12.85 1.53 -0.66
N GLU A 49 -12.48 2.49 0.19
CA GLU A 49 -11.82 3.72 -0.23
C GLU A 49 -10.30 3.55 -0.23
N ILE A 50 -9.63 4.08 -1.26
CA ILE A 50 -8.18 4.15 -1.32
C ILE A 50 -7.80 5.57 -0.91
N ASN A 51 -7.40 5.74 0.35
CA ASN A 51 -6.96 7.03 0.87
C ASN A 51 -5.59 7.40 0.29
N ALA A 52 -4.62 6.49 0.32
CA ALA A 52 -3.31 6.65 -0.31
C ALA A 52 -2.73 5.29 -0.71
N TRP A 53 -1.88 5.24 -1.73
CA TRP A 53 -1.17 4.03 -2.16
C TRP A 53 0.13 4.37 -2.87
N VAL A 54 1.20 3.64 -2.57
CA VAL A 54 2.43 3.58 -3.36
C VAL A 54 2.79 2.13 -3.70
N VAL A 55 3.19 1.89 -4.94
CA VAL A 55 3.72 0.61 -5.41
C VAL A 55 5.21 0.80 -5.70
N LEU A 56 6.04 0.06 -4.98
CA LEU A 56 7.46 -0.09 -5.23
C LEU A 56 7.70 -1.40 -5.99
N PRO A 57 8.90 -1.64 -6.54
CA PRO A 57 9.12 -2.80 -7.42
C PRO A 57 8.86 -4.16 -6.71
N GLU A 58 9.22 -4.27 -5.43
CA GLU A 58 9.03 -5.47 -4.60
C GLU A 58 8.04 -5.35 -3.42
N HIS A 59 7.44 -4.18 -3.16
CA HIS A 59 6.45 -4.02 -2.09
C HIS A 59 5.51 -2.85 -2.33
N MET A 60 4.52 -2.69 -1.46
CA MET A 60 3.59 -1.57 -1.51
C MET A 60 3.11 -1.18 -0.12
N HIS A 61 2.79 0.11 0.02
CA HIS A 61 2.13 0.67 1.19
C HIS A 61 0.83 1.34 0.77
N CYS A 62 -0.21 1.24 1.59
CA CYS A 62 -1.47 1.91 1.31
C CYS A 62 -2.29 2.16 2.57
N ILE A 63 -3.23 3.10 2.47
CA ILE A 63 -4.26 3.34 3.47
C ILE A 63 -5.63 3.08 2.85
N TRP A 64 -6.44 2.28 3.51
CA TRP A 64 -7.84 2.05 3.14
C TRP A 64 -8.79 2.47 4.25
N THR A 65 -9.99 2.90 3.85
CA THR A 65 -11.16 3.00 4.72
C THR A 65 -12.20 2.02 4.20
N LEU A 66 -12.75 1.21 5.10
CA LEU A 66 -13.79 0.26 4.75
C LEU A 66 -15.19 0.87 4.89
N PRO A 67 -16.20 0.34 4.20
CA PRO A 67 -17.58 0.77 4.38
C PRO A 67 -18.05 0.63 5.83
N GLU A 68 -19.05 1.42 6.20
CA GLU A 68 -19.75 1.25 7.47
C GLU A 68 -20.25 -0.19 7.62
N GLY A 69 -20.06 -0.77 8.81
CA GLY A 69 -20.44 -2.15 9.06
C GLY A 69 -19.42 -3.22 8.63
N ASP A 70 -18.38 -2.86 7.87
CA ASP A 70 -17.38 -3.78 7.29
C ASP A 70 -15.99 -3.60 7.94
N ASP A 71 -15.37 -4.71 8.35
CA ASP A 71 -14.01 -4.77 8.89
C ASP A 71 -13.11 -5.77 8.12
N ASP A 72 -13.59 -6.36 7.03
CA ASP A 72 -12.94 -7.48 6.35
C ASP A 72 -11.91 -7.01 5.29
N PHE A 73 -10.85 -6.35 5.74
CA PHE A 73 -9.68 -6.08 4.91
C PHE A 73 -8.92 -7.38 4.55
N SER A 74 -9.07 -8.45 5.33
CA SER A 74 -8.39 -9.73 5.12
C SER A 74 -8.82 -10.40 3.82
N SER A 75 -10.12 -10.48 3.55
CA SER A 75 -10.62 -11.05 2.30
C SER A 75 -10.23 -10.21 1.10
N ARG A 76 -10.25 -8.87 1.22
CA ARG A 76 -9.81 -7.97 0.15
C ARG A 76 -8.35 -8.21 -0.23
N TRP A 77 -7.46 -8.27 0.76
CA TRP A 77 -6.04 -8.58 0.53
C TRP A 77 -5.82 -9.97 -0.05
N ARG A 78 -6.52 -10.99 0.45
CA ARG A 78 -6.46 -12.36 -0.08
C ARG A 78 -6.83 -12.38 -1.56
N GLU A 79 -7.93 -11.72 -1.94
CA GLU A 79 -8.40 -11.69 -3.32
C GLU A 79 -7.44 -10.89 -4.23
N ILE A 80 -6.94 -9.73 -3.80
CA ILE A 80 -5.98 -8.94 -4.59
C ILE A 80 -4.73 -9.76 -4.89
N LYS A 81 -4.15 -10.38 -3.85
CA LYS A 81 -2.95 -11.22 -3.98
C LYS A 81 -3.21 -12.42 -4.89
N LYS A 82 -4.37 -13.07 -4.76
CA LYS A 82 -4.79 -14.20 -5.59
C LYS A 82 -4.92 -13.82 -7.07
N GLN A 83 -5.64 -12.74 -7.36
CA GLN A 83 -5.88 -12.28 -8.72
C GLN A 83 -4.57 -11.89 -9.42
N PHE A 84 -3.70 -11.14 -8.73
CA PHE A 84 -2.40 -10.77 -9.29
C PHE A 84 -1.50 -11.99 -9.54
N THR A 85 -1.41 -12.91 -8.57
CA THR A 85 -0.64 -14.15 -8.73
C THR A 85 -1.13 -14.97 -9.92
N HIS A 86 -2.46 -15.09 -10.09
CA HIS A 86 -3.05 -15.79 -11.22
C HIS A 86 -2.73 -15.11 -12.56
N ALA A 87 -2.92 -13.78 -12.63
CA ALA A 87 -2.65 -13.01 -13.86
C ALA A 87 -1.18 -13.07 -14.30
N CYS A 88 -0.24 -13.13 -13.36
CA CYS A 88 1.18 -13.28 -13.67
C CYS A 88 1.58 -14.73 -14.01
N GLY A 89 0.74 -15.73 -13.77
CA GLY A 89 1.10 -17.14 -13.94
C GLY A 89 2.21 -17.62 -12.98
N LEU A 90 2.47 -16.88 -11.91
CA LEU A 90 3.54 -17.17 -10.94
C LEU A 90 2.99 -17.91 -9.72
N LYS A 91 3.89 -18.50 -8.92
CA LYS A 91 3.54 -19.17 -7.66
C LYS A 91 4.35 -18.59 -6.52
N ASN A 92 3.73 -18.51 -5.34
CA ASN A 92 4.43 -18.23 -4.08
C ASN A 92 5.23 -16.90 -4.05
N ILE A 93 4.77 -15.88 -4.78
CA ILE A 93 5.48 -14.60 -4.94
C ILE A 93 5.39 -13.68 -3.73
N TRP A 94 4.36 -13.84 -2.91
CA TRP A 94 4.09 -12.94 -1.78
C TRP A 94 4.79 -13.41 -0.50
N GLN A 95 5.19 -12.45 0.34
CA GLN A 95 5.38 -12.72 1.76
C GLN A 95 4.02 -13.17 2.35
N PRO A 96 3.99 -14.21 3.21
CA PRO A 96 2.77 -14.60 3.91
C PRO A 96 2.19 -13.44 4.73
N ARG A 97 0.85 -13.35 4.79
CA ARG A 97 0.11 -12.27 5.47
C ARG A 97 0.50 -10.88 4.90
N PHE A 98 0.36 -9.85 5.72
CA PHE A 98 0.68 -8.43 5.46
C PHE A 98 0.72 -7.73 6.82
N TRP A 99 1.46 -6.63 6.91
CA TRP A 99 1.44 -5.74 8.08
C TRP A 99 0.26 -4.78 7.96
N GLU A 100 -0.29 -4.39 9.10
CA GLU A 100 -1.32 -3.38 9.23
C GLU A 100 -1.16 -2.56 10.51
N HIS A 101 -1.66 -1.34 10.45
CA HIS A 101 -1.77 -0.44 11.58
C HIS A 101 -3.12 0.29 11.50
N ALA A 102 -3.92 0.21 12.57
CA ALA A 102 -5.21 0.91 12.63
C ALA A 102 -4.96 2.39 12.92
N ILE A 103 -5.39 3.27 12.02
CA ILE A 103 -5.22 4.72 12.13
C ILE A 103 -6.30 5.27 13.05
N ARG A 104 -5.87 5.98 14.10
CA ARG A 104 -6.77 6.38 15.20
C ARG A 104 -7.12 7.86 15.23
N ASN A 105 -6.37 8.70 14.53
CA ASN A 105 -6.57 10.14 14.50
C ASN A 105 -5.95 10.78 13.25
N THR A 106 -6.27 12.05 13.01
CA THR A 106 -5.84 12.80 11.83
C THR A 106 -4.32 13.00 11.74
N LYS A 107 -3.61 13.11 12.87
CA LYS A 107 -2.15 13.27 12.87
C LYS A 107 -1.48 11.99 12.37
N ASP A 108 -1.89 10.86 12.92
CA ASP A 108 -1.44 9.53 12.52
C ASP A 108 -1.77 9.24 11.04
N TYR A 109 -2.96 9.64 10.59
CA TYR A 109 -3.36 9.56 9.19
C TYR A 109 -2.39 10.32 8.27
N ARG A 110 -2.15 11.61 8.55
CA ARG A 110 -1.27 12.46 7.72
C ARG A 110 0.15 11.90 7.67
N HIS A 111 0.70 11.52 8.81
CA HIS A 111 2.04 10.91 8.86
C HIS A 111 2.14 9.66 7.98
N HIS A 112 1.12 8.80 7.96
CA HIS A 112 1.15 7.61 7.11
C HIS A 112 0.90 7.91 5.63
N VAL A 113 0.13 8.96 5.28
CA VAL A 113 0.01 9.43 3.89
C VAL A 113 1.35 9.99 3.40
N ASP A 114 2.00 10.84 4.19
CA ASP A 114 3.33 11.38 3.90
C ASP A 114 4.34 10.25 3.76
N TYR A 115 4.30 9.25 4.65
CA TYR A 115 5.13 8.07 4.59
C TYR A 115 4.98 7.31 3.27
N ILE A 116 3.73 7.12 2.80
CA ILE A 116 3.43 6.47 1.53
C ILE A 116 4.06 7.24 0.36
N TYR A 117 3.91 8.56 0.33
CA TYR A 117 4.40 9.37 -0.79
C TYR A 117 5.91 9.56 -0.78
N ILE A 118 6.54 9.65 0.39
CA ILE A 118 8.00 9.78 0.50
C ILE A 118 8.73 8.44 0.30
N ASN A 119 8.03 7.30 0.35
CA ASN A 119 8.64 5.97 0.33
C ASN A 119 9.54 5.70 -0.91
N PRO A 120 9.20 6.14 -2.14
CA PRO A 120 10.09 5.98 -3.29
C PRO A 120 11.42 6.73 -3.13
N VAL A 121 11.40 7.90 -2.50
CA VAL A 121 12.62 8.68 -2.17
C VAL A 121 13.40 7.98 -1.07
N LYS A 122 12.73 7.56 0.01
CA LYS A 122 13.32 6.77 1.10
C LYS A 122 14.10 5.54 0.60
N HIS A 123 13.55 4.84 -0.38
CA HIS A 123 14.19 3.65 -0.97
C HIS A 123 15.16 3.95 -2.12
N GLY A 124 15.43 5.23 -2.42
CA GLY A 124 16.43 5.64 -3.41
C GLY A 124 16.01 5.43 -4.86
N TRP A 125 14.73 5.20 -5.14
CA TRP A 125 14.24 5.02 -6.52
C TRP A 125 14.18 6.32 -7.31
N VAL A 126 13.89 7.42 -6.62
CA VAL A 126 13.77 8.77 -7.18
C VAL A 126 14.32 9.81 -6.22
N LYS A 127 14.65 11.00 -6.72
CA LYS A 127 15.10 12.13 -5.90
C LYS A 127 13.95 13.02 -5.45
N GLN A 128 12.85 13.04 -6.21
CA GLN A 128 11.64 13.79 -5.88
C GLN A 128 10.42 12.87 -5.92
N VAL A 129 9.43 13.15 -5.06
CA VAL A 129 8.20 12.35 -4.95
C VAL A 129 7.41 12.35 -6.26
N SER A 130 7.36 13.50 -6.93
CA SER A 130 6.71 13.68 -8.23
C SER A 130 7.28 12.79 -9.34
N ASP A 131 8.54 12.35 -9.22
CA ASP A 131 9.17 11.53 -10.26
C ASP A 131 8.66 10.07 -10.22
N TRP A 132 7.96 9.66 -9.15
CA TRP A 132 7.43 8.31 -9.03
C TRP A 132 5.98 8.22 -9.57
N PRO A 133 5.73 7.50 -10.67
CA PRO A 133 4.39 7.42 -11.27
C PRO A 133 3.47 6.41 -10.58
N PHE A 134 4.02 5.45 -9.83
CA PHE A 134 3.27 4.32 -9.29
C PHE A 134 2.69 4.62 -7.90
N SER A 135 1.99 5.75 -7.76
CA SER A 135 1.35 6.14 -6.50
C SER A 135 0.07 6.94 -6.73
N THR A 136 -0.68 7.18 -5.66
CA THR A 136 -1.81 8.11 -5.67
C THR A 136 -1.40 9.57 -5.47
N PHE A 137 -0.10 9.88 -5.39
CA PHE A 137 0.39 11.26 -5.19
C PHE A 137 -0.16 12.20 -6.26
N HIS A 138 -0.03 11.84 -7.53
CA HIS A 138 -0.52 12.63 -8.67
C HIS A 138 -2.03 12.88 -8.63
N ARG A 139 -2.81 11.89 -8.16
CA ARG A 139 -4.26 12.04 -7.95
C ARG A 139 -4.53 13.09 -6.88
N ASP A 140 -3.75 13.10 -5.82
CA ASP A 140 -3.95 14.00 -4.68
C ASP A 140 -3.43 15.41 -4.97
N VAL A 141 -2.39 15.55 -5.77
CA VAL A 141 -1.97 16.83 -6.35
C VAL A 141 -3.07 17.41 -7.23
N ALA A 142 -3.65 16.60 -8.13
CA ALA A 142 -4.76 17.04 -8.99
C ALA A 142 -6.02 17.46 -8.20
N ARG A 143 -6.15 17.02 -6.94
CA ARG A 143 -7.22 17.41 -6.01
C ARG A 143 -6.86 18.60 -5.12
N GLY A 144 -5.65 19.14 -5.23
CA GLY A 144 -5.16 20.24 -4.39
C GLY A 144 -4.82 19.84 -2.96
N LEU A 145 -4.59 18.56 -2.68
CA LEU A 145 -4.24 18.07 -1.33
C LEU A 145 -2.74 18.17 -1.04
N TYR A 146 -1.91 18.05 -2.07
CA TYR A 146 -0.46 18.20 -2.00
C TYR A 146 0.02 19.11 -3.13
N PRO A 147 1.04 19.95 -2.91
CA PRO A 147 1.70 20.64 -4.00
C PRO A 147 2.54 19.66 -4.83
N ILE A 148 2.72 19.92 -6.13
CA ILE A 148 3.45 18.99 -7.03
C ILE A 148 4.92 18.85 -6.65
N ASP A 149 5.50 19.90 -6.07
CA ASP A 149 6.88 20.00 -5.57
C ASP A 149 6.98 19.61 -4.09
N TRP A 150 5.97 18.95 -3.53
CA TRP A 150 6.01 18.49 -2.14
C TRP A 150 7.24 17.60 -1.88
N ALA A 151 7.93 17.91 -0.79
CA ALA A 151 8.94 17.07 -0.18
C ALA A 151 8.59 16.90 1.30
N GLY A 152 8.90 15.72 1.84
CA GLY A 152 8.75 15.41 3.26
C GLY A 152 10.04 14.84 3.83
N ASP A 153 10.18 14.91 5.15
CA ASP A 153 11.30 14.25 5.82
C ASP A 153 11.19 12.74 5.67
N VAL A 154 12.32 12.09 5.36
CA VAL A 154 12.40 10.63 5.36
C VAL A 154 12.42 10.16 6.82
N THR A 155 11.24 9.79 7.33
CA THR A 155 11.11 9.27 8.69
C THR A 155 11.28 7.75 8.75
N ASP A 156 11.88 7.25 9.82
CA ASP A 156 11.91 5.83 10.16
C ASP A 156 10.79 5.50 11.16
N ILE A 157 9.62 5.17 10.62
CA ILE A 157 8.54 4.54 11.39
C ILE A 157 8.57 3.03 11.17
N ASN A 158 8.17 2.26 12.18
CA ASN A 158 7.97 0.81 12.00
C ASN A 158 6.70 0.57 11.17
N ALA A 159 6.87 0.55 9.85
CA ALA A 159 5.80 0.37 8.88
C ALA A 159 5.76 -1.04 8.29
N GLY A 160 6.26 -2.08 8.98
CA GLY A 160 6.26 -3.44 8.45
C GLY A 160 7.14 -3.62 7.20
N GLU A 161 8.06 -2.69 6.96
CA GLU A 161 9.10 -2.86 5.96
C GLU A 161 10.00 -4.04 6.31
N ARG A 162 10.56 -4.68 5.29
CA ARG A 162 11.52 -5.75 5.53
C ARG A 162 12.84 -5.15 6.03
N ILE A 163 13.37 -5.70 7.12
CA ILE A 163 14.71 -5.39 7.66
C ILE A 163 15.73 -5.53 6.53
N ILE A 164 16.48 -4.48 6.21
CA ILE A 164 17.64 -4.54 5.31
C ILE A 164 18.69 -5.39 6.05
N LEU A 165 18.90 -6.62 5.60
CA LEU A 165 19.99 -7.49 6.06
C LEU A 165 21.07 -7.42 4.98
#